data_AF-A0A944KE51-F1
#
_entry.id   AF-A0A944KE51-F1
#
_cell.length_a   1.000
_cell.length_b   1.000
_cell.length_c   1.000
_cell.angle_alpha   90.00
_cell.angle_beta   90.00
_cell.angle_gamma   90.00
#
_symmetry.space_group_name_H-M   'P 1'
#
loop_
_entity.id
_entity.type
_entity.pdbx_description
1 polymer ?
#
loop_
_entity_poly.entity_id
_entity_poly.type
_entity_poly.pdbx_seq_one_letter_code
_entity_poly.pdbx_strand_id
1 'polypeptide(L)'
;MALMTAPRTPAVAVARELRRLGLGQGPGKDFKVAGHYVAGERRYTYVDLMTAHARQVVADNADTLERWTAEANFPFTVSVRYFDTPRPWPTIRNGGAERIRDEAPAVGEAAPAAEEAPAPTPAAAPAVDFRTGDIVAVDGRPGDWELMAPAGDDWEVEPAQATDRERTTVPAAALRPLADAPHVRRGDLVMQTYAEQWQAAVVGDVYRLGRWVAVKTHAATEHTPAWTQLDDVESLTVARR
;
A
#
# COMPACT_ATOMS: atom_id res chain seq x y z
N MET A 1 0.92 -44.56 -5.37
CA MET A 1 1.50 -43.20 -5.45
C MET A 1 1.13 -42.61 -6.80
N ALA A 2 0.32 -41.55 -6.85
CA ALA A 2 -0.04 -40.91 -8.11
C ALA A 2 1.19 -40.17 -8.67
N LEU A 3 1.61 -40.52 -9.88
CA LEU A 3 2.61 -39.78 -10.65
C LEU A 3 2.02 -38.38 -10.95
N MET A 4 2.31 -37.40 -10.10
CA MET A 4 1.94 -36.02 -10.39
C MET A 4 2.71 -35.55 -11.63
N THR A 5 2.01 -35.37 -12.74
CA THR A 5 2.56 -34.82 -13.99
C THR A 5 3.39 -33.57 -13.70
N ALA A 6 4.60 -33.47 -14.24
CA ALA A 6 5.43 -32.27 -14.05
C ALA A 6 4.68 -31.00 -14.51
N PRO A 7 4.83 -29.86 -13.81
CA PRO A 7 4.22 -28.62 -14.24
C PRO A 7 4.78 -28.18 -15.59
N ARG A 8 3.92 -27.67 -16.49
CA ARG A 8 4.32 -27.23 -17.84
C ARG A 8 4.58 -25.72 -17.92
N THR A 9 4.21 -24.97 -16.91
CA THR A 9 4.33 -23.51 -16.88
C THR A 9 4.71 -23.03 -15.47
N PRO A 10 5.36 -21.86 -15.33
CA PRO A 10 5.69 -21.30 -14.03
C PRO A 10 4.45 -21.04 -13.18
N ALA A 11 3.33 -20.66 -13.81
CA ALA A 11 2.07 -20.44 -13.11
C ALA A 11 1.51 -21.73 -12.48
N VAL A 12 1.61 -22.86 -13.19
CA VAL A 12 1.17 -24.16 -12.67
C VAL A 12 2.10 -24.67 -11.58
N ALA A 13 3.41 -24.43 -11.70
CA ALA A 13 4.39 -24.80 -10.69
C ALA A 13 4.11 -24.09 -9.36
N VAL A 14 4.06 -22.75 -9.34
CA VAL A 14 3.83 -22.00 -8.09
C VAL A 14 2.44 -22.26 -7.51
N ALA A 15 1.40 -22.38 -8.35
CA ALA A 15 0.05 -22.69 -7.87
C ALA A 15 -0.08 -24.10 -7.28
N ARG A 16 0.73 -25.06 -7.73
CA ARG A 16 0.77 -26.40 -7.14
C ARG A 16 1.36 -26.34 -5.75
N GLU A 17 2.50 -25.67 -5.61
CA GLU A 17 3.20 -25.59 -4.32
C GLU A 17 2.40 -24.78 -3.27
N LEU A 18 1.73 -23.70 -3.68
CA LEU A 18 0.85 -22.96 -2.77
C LEU A 18 -0.36 -23.78 -2.32
N ARG A 19 -0.95 -24.59 -3.21
CA ARG A 19 -2.02 -25.52 -2.83
C ARG A 19 -1.53 -26.65 -1.93
N ARG A 20 -0.28 -27.08 -2.10
CA ARG A 20 0.37 -28.05 -1.20
C ARG A 20 0.50 -27.51 0.22
N LEU A 21 0.64 -26.19 0.39
CA LEU A 21 0.59 -25.49 1.68
C LEU A 21 -0.84 -25.26 2.20
N GLY A 22 -1.87 -25.77 1.53
CA GLY A 22 -3.27 -25.64 1.95
C GLY A 22 -3.98 -24.38 1.46
N LEU A 23 -3.34 -23.54 0.63
CA LEU A 23 -3.94 -22.30 0.16
C LEU A 23 -4.90 -22.53 -1.03
N GLY A 24 -6.01 -21.81 -1.03
CA GLY A 24 -6.99 -21.81 -2.14
C GLY A 24 -6.62 -20.84 -3.26
N GLN A 25 -6.75 -21.27 -4.51
CA GLN A 25 -6.57 -20.42 -5.69
C GLN A 25 -7.91 -19.91 -6.23
N GLY A 26 -7.99 -18.62 -6.59
CA GLY A 26 -9.12 -18.05 -7.34
C GLY A 26 -9.80 -16.85 -6.68
N PRO A 27 -10.91 -16.36 -7.26
CA PRO A 27 -11.65 -15.21 -6.73
C PRO A 27 -12.13 -15.46 -5.29
N GLY A 28 -11.82 -14.51 -4.39
CA GLY A 28 -12.21 -14.60 -2.97
C GLY A 28 -11.49 -15.71 -2.20
N LYS A 29 -10.39 -16.25 -2.72
CA LYS A 29 -9.53 -17.24 -2.05
C LYS A 29 -8.22 -16.60 -1.57
N ASP A 30 -7.26 -17.43 -1.22
CA ASP A 30 -5.99 -17.03 -0.62
C ASP A 30 -5.04 -16.36 -1.62
N PHE A 31 -5.04 -16.82 -2.88
CA PHE A 31 -4.12 -16.29 -3.88
C PHE A 31 -4.63 -16.32 -5.32
N LYS A 32 -4.00 -15.47 -6.15
CA LYS A 32 -4.11 -15.47 -7.61
C LYS A 32 -2.71 -15.49 -8.22
N VAL A 33 -2.55 -16.20 -9.33
CA VAL A 33 -1.31 -16.19 -10.11
C VAL A 33 -1.52 -15.31 -11.34
N ALA A 34 -0.61 -14.36 -11.55
CA ALA A 34 -0.68 -13.40 -12.63
C ALA A 34 0.63 -13.34 -13.42
N GLY A 35 0.57 -12.75 -14.61
CA GLY A 35 1.72 -12.49 -15.46
C GLY A 35 1.90 -11.00 -15.65
N HIS A 36 3.13 -10.53 -15.60
CA HIS A 36 3.47 -9.17 -15.98
C HIS A 36 3.90 -9.16 -17.45
N TYR A 37 3.27 -8.31 -18.26
CA TYR A 37 3.47 -8.23 -19.70
C TYR A 37 4.01 -6.86 -20.09
N VAL A 38 5.04 -6.82 -20.93
CA VAL A 38 5.61 -5.61 -21.51
C VAL A 38 5.68 -5.80 -23.01
N ALA A 39 5.06 -4.90 -23.78
CA ALA A 39 4.97 -5.01 -25.24
C ALA A 39 4.39 -6.36 -25.74
N GLY A 40 3.43 -6.92 -25.00
CA GLY A 40 2.82 -8.23 -25.32
C GLY A 40 3.65 -9.45 -24.91
N GLU A 41 4.90 -9.26 -24.49
CA GLU A 41 5.76 -10.33 -23.99
C GLU A 41 5.64 -10.48 -22.48
N ARG A 42 5.52 -11.72 -21.99
CA ARG A 42 5.48 -12.00 -20.56
C ARG A 42 6.89 -11.87 -19.97
N ARG A 43 7.10 -10.87 -19.11
CA ARG A 43 8.37 -10.64 -18.42
C ARG A 43 8.56 -11.56 -17.23
N TYR A 44 7.53 -11.74 -16.41
CA TYR A 44 7.57 -12.64 -15.26
C TYR A 44 6.17 -13.08 -14.84
N THR A 45 6.15 -14.07 -13.95
CA THR A 45 4.98 -14.56 -13.22
C THR A 45 5.11 -14.10 -11.78
N TYR A 46 3.99 -13.67 -11.19
CA TYR A 46 3.91 -13.29 -9.79
C TYR A 46 2.65 -13.84 -9.15
N VAL A 47 2.63 -13.83 -7.82
CA VAL A 47 1.48 -14.27 -7.02
C VAL A 47 0.96 -13.12 -6.18
N ASP A 48 -0.34 -12.88 -6.31
CA ASP A 48 -1.09 -11.96 -5.46
C ASP A 48 -1.67 -12.72 -4.27
N LEU A 49 -1.29 -12.33 -3.05
CA LEU A 49 -1.78 -12.91 -1.80
C LEU A 49 -2.87 -12.03 -1.19
N MET A 50 -4.08 -12.58 -1.15
CA MET A 50 -5.31 -11.82 -0.88
C MET A 50 -5.69 -11.83 0.61
N THR A 51 -5.23 -12.82 1.36
CA THR A 51 -5.58 -12.97 2.78
C THR A 51 -4.35 -12.84 3.68
N ALA A 52 -4.56 -12.37 4.92
CA ALA A 52 -3.51 -12.32 5.93
C ALA A 52 -2.98 -13.74 6.25
N HIS A 53 -3.87 -14.74 6.24
CA HIS A 53 -3.50 -16.15 6.40
C HIS A 53 -2.53 -16.60 5.30
N ALA A 54 -2.84 -16.32 4.03
CA ALA A 54 -1.95 -16.66 2.92
C ALA A 54 -0.57 -16.02 3.04
N ARG A 55 -0.52 -14.75 3.47
CA ARG A 55 0.75 -14.04 3.70
C ARG A 55 1.57 -14.71 4.81
N GLN A 56 0.95 -15.08 5.92
CA GLN A 56 1.66 -15.77 6.99
C GLN A 56 2.19 -17.13 6.53
N VAL A 57 1.33 -17.96 5.90
CA VAL A 57 1.72 -19.29 5.41
C VAL A 57 2.88 -19.21 4.41
N VAL A 58 2.85 -18.25 3.49
CA VAL A 58 3.93 -18.05 2.53
C VAL A 58 5.21 -17.59 3.23
N ALA A 59 5.13 -16.66 4.17
CA ALA A 59 6.31 -16.17 4.89
C ALA A 59 6.99 -17.31 5.68
N ASP A 60 6.21 -18.11 6.39
CA ASP A 60 6.70 -19.25 7.19
C ASP A 60 7.33 -20.35 6.32
N ASN A 61 6.91 -20.45 5.05
CA ASN A 61 7.34 -21.51 4.13
C ASN A 61 8.18 -20.99 2.95
N ALA A 62 8.71 -19.77 3.06
CA ALA A 62 9.30 -19.08 1.92
C ALA A 62 10.50 -19.85 1.32
N ASP A 63 11.42 -20.39 2.13
CA ASP A 63 12.54 -21.20 1.63
C ASP A 63 12.10 -22.54 1.03
N THR A 64 11.06 -23.14 1.60
CA THR A 64 10.48 -24.38 1.09
C THR A 64 9.84 -24.15 -0.28
N LEU A 65 9.16 -23.02 -0.48
CA LEU A 65 8.55 -22.67 -1.75
C LEU A 65 9.60 -22.41 -2.85
N GLU A 66 10.67 -21.67 -2.53
CA GLU A 66 11.78 -21.44 -3.46
C GLU A 66 12.40 -22.78 -3.90
N ARG A 67 12.66 -23.68 -2.95
CA ARG A 67 13.20 -25.01 -3.23
C ARG A 67 12.27 -25.83 -4.12
N TRP A 68 11.00 -25.98 -3.78
CA TRP A 68 10.07 -26.80 -4.56
C TRP A 68 9.85 -26.26 -5.98
N THR A 69 9.80 -24.94 -6.13
CA THR A 69 9.63 -24.32 -7.45
C THR A 69 10.90 -24.45 -8.30
N ALA A 70 12.10 -24.37 -7.69
CA ALA A 70 13.36 -24.67 -8.35
C ALA A 70 13.47 -26.15 -8.78
N GLU A 71 13.07 -27.09 -7.92
CA GLU A 71 12.99 -28.54 -8.24
C GLU A 71 12.03 -28.81 -9.42
N ALA A 72 11.01 -27.97 -9.59
CA ALA A 72 10.08 -28.02 -10.72
C ALA A 72 10.61 -27.34 -12.00
N ASN A 73 11.88 -26.90 -12.03
CA ASN A 73 12.51 -26.11 -13.11
C ASN A 73 11.86 -24.73 -13.36
N PHE A 74 11.14 -24.18 -12.38
CA PHE A 74 10.56 -22.84 -12.46
C PHE A 74 10.92 -22.07 -11.20
N PRO A 75 12.18 -21.65 -11.01
CA PRO A 75 12.60 -21.00 -9.78
C PRO A 75 11.80 -19.72 -9.53
N PHE A 76 11.16 -19.64 -8.36
CA PHE A 76 10.60 -18.39 -7.85
C PHE A 76 11.49 -17.88 -6.72
N THR A 77 11.58 -16.56 -6.61
CA THR A 77 12.10 -15.87 -5.45
C THR A 77 10.92 -15.49 -4.57
N VAL A 78 11.04 -15.77 -3.27
CA VAL A 78 10.10 -15.30 -2.24
C VAL A 78 10.82 -14.26 -1.41
N SER A 79 10.35 -13.02 -1.44
CA SER A 79 10.87 -11.95 -0.59
C SER A 79 9.88 -11.69 0.54
N VAL A 80 10.34 -11.70 1.79
CA VAL A 80 9.52 -11.46 2.99
C VAL A 80 9.96 -10.13 3.59
N ARG A 81 9.01 -9.22 3.77
CA ARG A 81 9.24 -7.91 4.40
C ARG A 81 8.39 -7.73 5.63
N TYR A 82 8.87 -6.94 6.59
CA TYR A 82 8.07 -6.47 7.73
C TYR A 82 8.02 -4.94 7.69
N PHE A 83 6.82 -4.38 7.76
CA PHE A 83 6.59 -2.93 7.70
C PHE A 83 6.10 -2.44 9.07
N ASP A 84 7.03 -2.34 10.04
CA ASP A 84 6.79 -1.92 11.45
C ASP A 84 5.63 -2.62 12.18
N THR A 85 5.24 -3.79 11.67
CA THR A 85 4.24 -4.66 12.25
C THR A 85 4.78 -6.09 12.25
N PRO A 86 4.35 -6.95 13.18
CA PRO A 86 4.75 -8.35 13.19
C PRO A 86 4.14 -9.15 12.02
N ARG A 87 3.38 -8.51 11.13
CA ARG A 87 2.69 -9.17 10.02
C ARG A 87 3.61 -9.17 8.79
N PRO A 88 3.97 -10.35 8.26
CA PRO A 88 4.85 -10.42 7.11
C PRO A 88 4.12 -10.03 5.82
N TRP A 89 4.88 -9.44 4.90
CA TRP A 89 4.42 -9.08 3.58
C TRP A 89 5.26 -9.77 2.50
N PRO A 90 4.94 -11.04 2.17
CA PRO A 90 5.69 -11.77 1.18
C PRO A 90 5.29 -11.41 -0.25
N THR A 91 6.28 -11.42 -1.14
CA THR A 91 6.14 -11.29 -2.59
C THR A 91 6.76 -12.52 -3.25
N ILE A 92 6.10 -13.09 -4.26
CA ILE A 92 6.55 -14.30 -4.96
C ILE A 92 6.64 -14.00 -6.46
N ARG A 93 7.81 -14.13 -7.08
CA ARG A 93 7.98 -13.95 -8.55
C ARG A 93 9.18 -14.70 -9.13
N ASN A 94 9.14 -15.02 -10.43
CA ASN A 94 10.18 -15.76 -11.14
C ASN A 94 11.02 -14.91 -12.13
N GLY A 95 11.19 -13.62 -11.86
CA GLY A 95 12.01 -12.72 -12.69
C GLY A 95 12.72 -11.65 -11.88
N GLY A 96 14.01 -11.43 -12.19
CA GLY A 96 14.85 -10.28 -11.85
C GLY A 96 15.10 -9.93 -10.37
N ALA A 97 14.29 -10.49 -9.48
CA ALA A 97 14.13 -10.09 -8.09
C ALA A 97 15.37 -10.24 -7.23
N GLU A 98 15.84 -9.13 -6.66
CA GLU A 98 16.61 -9.20 -5.42
C GLU A 98 15.76 -9.86 -4.33
N ARG A 99 16.34 -10.89 -3.70
CA ARG A 99 15.74 -11.63 -2.60
C ARG A 99 15.89 -10.80 -1.32
N ILE A 100 14.77 -10.51 -0.66
CA ILE A 100 14.75 -9.75 0.61
C ILE A 100 14.13 -10.64 1.68
N ARG A 101 14.77 -10.73 2.86
CA ARG A 101 14.30 -11.52 4.00
C ARG A 101 14.51 -10.71 5.27
N ASP A 102 13.52 -9.87 5.55
CA ASP A 102 13.51 -9.09 6.78
C ASP A 102 13.21 -10.01 7.98
N GLU A 103 13.74 -9.65 9.15
CA GLU A 103 13.41 -10.31 10.40
C GLU A 103 12.16 -9.66 11.02
N ALA A 104 11.32 -10.46 11.69
CA ALA A 104 10.14 -9.93 12.35
C ALA A 104 10.55 -8.94 13.45
N PRO A 105 9.89 -7.76 13.55
CA PRO A 105 10.18 -6.84 14.65
C PRO A 105 9.89 -7.55 15.98
N ALA A 106 10.84 -7.48 16.91
CA ALA A 106 10.66 -8.01 18.25
C ALA A 106 9.39 -7.40 18.85
N VAL A 107 8.43 -8.25 19.21
CA VAL A 107 7.22 -7.79 19.90
C VAL A 107 7.68 -7.23 21.24
N GLY A 108 7.67 -5.90 21.36
CA GLY A 108 8.05 -5.23 22.59
C GLY A 108 7.20 -5.74 23.75
N GLU A 109 7.86 -6.40 24.69
CA GLU A 109 7.31 -6.64 26.02
C GLU A 109 6.88 -5.29 26.58
N ALA A 110 5.59 -5.16 26.91
CA ALA A 110 4.99 -3.92 27.33
C ALA A 110 5.77 -3.33 28.52
N ALA A 111 6.40 -2.16 28.31
CA ALA A 111 7.01 -1.40 29.38
C ALA A 111 5.93 -1.03 30.42
N PRO A 112 6.23 -1.09 31.74
CA PRO A 112 5.25 -0.81 32.77
C PRO A 112 4.82 0.66 32.70
N ALA A 113 3.52 0.88 32.92
CA ALA A 113 2.89 2.18 32.96
C ALA A 113 3.64 3.12 33.92
N ALA A 114 4.23 4.18 33.36
CA ALA A 114 4.77 5.28 34.14
C ALA A 114 3.61 6.13 34.67
N GLU A 115 3.66 6.38 35.97
CA GLU A 115 2.73 7.16 36.76
C GLU A 115 2.63 8.61 36.25
N GLU A 116 1.38 9.07 36.15
CA GLU A 116 0.95 10.32 35.55
C GLU A 116 1.43 11.54 36.37
N ALA A 117 2.39 12.29 35.82
CA ALA A 117 2.78 13.62 36.31
C ALA A 117 1.73 14.67 35.85
N PRO A 118 1.50 15.74 36.63
CA PRO A 118 0.35 16.63 36.44
C PRO A 118 0.40 17.39 35.11
N ALA A 119 -0.78 17.48 34.47
CA ALA A 119 -0.99 18.08 33.16
C ALA A 119 -0.50 19.55 33.09
N PRO A 120 0.30 19.92 32.08
CA PRO A 120 0.54 21.32 31.78
C PRO A 120 -0.72 21.95 31.14
N THR A 121 -1.05 23.14 31.60
CA THR A 121 -2.03 24.07 31.04
C THR A 121 -1.91 24.16 29.51
N PRO A 122 -3.01 24.12 28.73
CA PRO A 122 -2.94 24.15 27.28
C PRO A 122 -2.37 25.50 26.83
N ALA A 123 -1.13 25.46 26.34
CA ALA A 123 -0.57 26.54 25.55
C ALA A 123 -1.44 26.75 24.32
N ALA A 124 -1.77 28.00 24.02
CA ALA A 124 -2.49 28.37 22.81
C ALA A 124 -1.81 27.71 21.60
N ALA A 125 -2.56 26.88 20.87
CA ALA A 125 -2.05 26.21 19.68
C ALA A 125 -1.49 27.28 18.72
N PRO A 126 -0.30 27.07 18.14
CA PRO A 126 0.23 27.98 17.14
C PRO A 126 -0.79 28.11 16.00
N ALA A 127 -1.00 29.33 15.49
CA ALA A 127 -1.75 29.53 14.27
C ALA A 127 -1.06 28.71 13.16
N VAL A 128 -1.74 27.68 12.67
CA VAL A 128 -1.21 26.80 11.63
C VAL A 128 -1.56 27.41 10.28
N ASP A 129 -0.54 27.70 9.48
CA ASP A 129 -0.71 28.19 8.12
C ASP A 129 -1.14 27.05 7.19
N PHE A 130 -2.43 27.02 6.85
CA PHE A 130 -3.00 26.06 5.91
C PHE A 130 -2.64 26.40 4.44
N ARG A 131 -2.45 25.37 3.62
CA ARG A 131 -2.17 25.49 2.18
C ARG A 131 -3.12 24.63 1.36
N THR A 132 -3.35 25.03 0.11
CA THR A 132 -4.02 24.18 -0.87
C THR A 132 -3.32 22.82 -0.97
N GLY A 133 -4.12 21.75 -0.97
CA GLY A 133 -3.74 20.35 -1.00
C GLY A 133 -3.47 19.74 0.39
N ASP A 134 -3.49 20.53 1.47
CA ASP A 134 -3.32 19.97 2.81
C ASP A 134 -4.54 19.13 3.19
N ILE A 135 -4.31 18.03 3.90
CA ILE A 135 -5.36 17.18 4.45
C ILE A 135 -5.56 17.51 5.92
N VAL A 136 -6.81 17.79 6.27
CA VAL A 136 -7.21 18.32 7.57
C VAL A 136 -8.44 17.58 8.10
N ALA A 137 -8.64 17.65 9.40
CA ALA A 137 -9.94 17.38 10.01
C ALA A 137 -10.77 18.66 10.05
N VAL A 138 -12.09 18.52 9.95
CA VAL A 138 -13.05 19.63 10.04
C VAL A 138 -13.96 19.38 11.24
N ASP A 139 -14.00 20.33 12.18
CA ASP A 139 -14.84 20.24 13.37
C ASP A 139 -16.32 20.00 12.99
N GLY A 140 -16.92 18.98 13.57
CA GLY A 140 -18.33 18.62 13.32
C GLY A 140 -18.58 17.88 12.01
N ARG A 141 -17.55 17.53 11.23
CA ARG A 141 -17.68 16.69 10.03
C ARG A 141 -16.85 15.43 10.14
N PRO A 142 -17.40 14.25 9.85
CA PRO A 142 -16.63 13.02 9.84
C PRO A 142 -15.67 12.98 8.65
N GLY A 143 -14.56 12.25 8.82
CA GLY A 143 -13.59 11.98 7.77
C GLY A 143 -12.52 13.06 7.59
N ASP A 144 -11.63 12.80 6.64
CA ASP A 144 -10.51 13.67 6.28
C ASP A 144 -10.87 14.49 5.03
N TRP A 145 -10.44 15.75 5.02
CA TRP A 145 -10.82 16.74 4.00
C TRP A 145 -9.57 17.36 3.37
N GLU A 146 -9.59 17.52 2.06
CA GLU A 146 -8.54 18.19 1.30
C GLU A 146 -8.90 19.66 1.09
N LEU A 147 -7.95 20.56 1.35
CA LEU A 147 -8.10 22.00 1.13
C LEU A 147 -7.93 22.33 -0.36
N MET A 148 -8.97 22.86 -0.99
CA MET A 148 -8.96 23.17 -2.43
C MET A 148 -8.49 24.60 -2.70
N ALA A 149 -9.15 25.57 -2.07
CA ALA A 149 -8.83 26.98 -2.25
C ALA A 149 -9.26 27.82 -1.04
N PRO A 150 -8.50 28.87 -0.68
CA PRO A 150 -8.95 29.85 0.29
C PRO A 150 -10.10 30.68 -0.29
N ALA A 151 -11.10 30.98 0.54
CA ALA A 151 -12.30 31.73 0.20
C ALA A 151 -12.58 32.81 1.27
N GLY A 152 -11.64 33.77 1.42
CA GLY A 152 -11.72 34.79 2.48
C GLY A 152 -11.32 34.21 3.84
N ASP A 153 -12.21 34.31 4.83
CA ASP A 153 -12.04 33.68 6.16
C ASP A 153 -12.44 32.18 6.17
N ASP A 154 -12.90 31.69 5.02
CA ASP A 154 -13.31 30.31 4.81
C ASP A 154 -12.35 29.57 3.86
N TRP A 155 -12.52 28.26 3.79
CA TRP A 155 -11.84 27.37 2.86
C TRP A 155 -12.86 26.54 2.07
N GLU A 156 -12.63 26.42 0.77
CA GLU A 156 -13.25 25.38 -0.04
C GLU A 156 -12.54 24.06 0.25
N VAL A 157 -13.31 23.05 0.65
CA VAL A 157 -12.82 21.72 1.00
C VAL A 157 -13.59 20.64 0.25
N GLU A 158 -12.92 19.52 0.03
CA GLU A 158 -13.48 18.34 -0.64
C GLU A 158 -13.14 17.09 0.21
N PRO A 159 -14.02 16.07 0.29
CA PRO A 159 -13.65 14.83 0.96
C PRO A 159 -12.39 14.23 0.32
N ALA A 160 -11.44 13.81 1.16
CA ALA A 160 -10.18 13.22 0.69
C ALA A 160 -10.43 11.86 -0.01
N GLN A 161 -11.49 11.15 0.36
CA GLN A 161 -11.89 9.88 -0.23
C GLN A 161 -12.57 10.04 -1.61
N ALA A 162 -12.45 9.01 -2.44
CA ALA A 162 -12.94 9.04 -3.83
C ALA A 162 -14.46 8.97 -3.99
N THR A 163 -15.19 8.56 -2.94
CA THR A 163 -16.64 8.39 -3.00
C THR A 163 -17.33 9.67 -2.55
N ASP A 164 -18.12 10.26 -3.45
CA ASP A 164 -18.99 11.42 -3.18
C ASP A 164 -18.25 12.76 -2.93
N ARG A 165 -17.60 13.26 -3.98
CA ARG A 165 -16.74 14.46 -3.96
C ARG A 165 -17.52 15.76 -4.11
N GLU A 166 -18.38 16.03 -3.14
CA GLU A 166 -19.08 17.31 -3.08
C GLU A 166 -18.20 18.36 -2.40
N ARG A 167 -17.89 19.43 -3.13
CA ARG A 167 -17.18 20.58 -2.60
C ARG A 167 -18.07 21.37 -1.66
N THR A 168 -17.49 21.86 -0.59
CA THR A 168 -18.20 22.59 0.45
C THR A 168 -17.29 23.66 1.04
N THR A 169 -17.88 24.65 1.69
CA THR A 169 -17.13 25.75 2.31
C THR A 169 -17.19 25.59 3.82
N VAL A 170 -16.05 25.77 4.49
CA VAL A 170 -15.93 25.67 5.94
C VAL A 170 -15.10 26.83 6.50
N PRO A 171 -15.41 27.36 7.69
CA PRO A 171 -14.61 28.41 8.29
C PRO A 171 -13.19 27.95 8.59
N ALA A 172 -12.19 28.79 8.37
CA ALA A 172 -10.79 28.47 8.69
C ALA A 172 -10.61 28.05 10.16
N ALA A 173 -11.40 28.63 11.07
CA ALA A 173 -11.40 28.31 12.50
C ALA A 173 -11.85 26.86 12.82
N ALA A 174 -12.63 26.23 11.92
CA ALA A 174 -13.10 24.85 12.06
C ALA A 174 -12.08 23.83 11.54
N LEU A 175 -10.98 24.26 10.91
CA LEU A 175 -9.94 23.39 10.41
C LEU A 175 -9.00 22.95 11.53
N ARG A 176 -8.60 21.68 11.51
CA ARG A 176 -7.62 21.09 12.41
C ARG A 176 -6.53 20.40 11.61
N PRO A 177 -5.25 20.78 11.79
CA PRO A 177 -4.16 20.08 11.13
C PRO A 177 -4.07 18.65 11.65
N LEU A 178 -3.83 17.71 10.74
CA LEU A 178 -3.51 16.34 11.08
C LEU A 178 -1.98 16.24 11.19
N ALA A 179 -1.47 16.00 12.40
CA ALA A 179 -0.02 15.98 12.65
C ALA A 179 0.73 14.90 11.86
N ASP A 180 0.01 13.88 11.42
CA ASP A 180 0.50 12.76 10.63
C ASP A 180 0.12 12.86 9.15
N ALA A 181 -0.50 13.96 8.69
CA ALA A 181 -0.86 14.11 7.29
C ALA A 181 0.39 14.09 6.38
N PRO A 182 0.32 13.37 5.25
CA PRO A 182 1.44 13.26 4.34
C PRO A 182 1.70 14.59 3.64
N HIS A 183 2.95 14.84 3.28
CA HIS A 183 3.32 15.98 2.45
C HIS A 183 3.00 15.80 0.96
N VAL A 184 2.60 14.59 0.56
CA VAL A 184 2.21 14.25 -0.80
C VAL A 184 0.77 14.67 -1.06
N ARG A 185 0.54 15.38 -2.16
CA ARG A 185 -0.75 15.99 -2.51
C ARG A 185 -1.30 15.42 -3.79
N ARG A 186 -2.60 15.61 -3.99
CA ARG A 186 -3.24 15.40 -5.29
C ARG A 186 -2.53 16.24 -6.36
N GLY A 187 -2.29 15.64 -7.52
CA GLY A 187 -1.59 16.25 -8.64
C GLY A 187 -0.06 16.22 -8.53
N ASP A 188 0.50 15.86 -7.38
CA ASP A 188 1.95 15.70 -7.26
C ASP A 188 2.43 14.59 -8.18
N LEU A 189 3.52 14.86 -8.89
CA LEU A 189 4.28 13.82 -9.55
C LEU A 189 5.17 13.17 -8.49
N VAL A 190 4.93 11.90 -8.20
CA VAL A 190 5.75 11.13 -7.26
C VAL A 190 6.58 10.10 -8.01
N MET A 191 7.78 9.88 -7.51
CA MET A 191 8.60 8.73 -7.87
C MET A 191 8.36 7.65 -6.84
N GLN A 192 7.92 6.49 -7.32
CA GLN A 192 7.86 5.29 -6.53
C GLN A 192 9.07 4.42 -6.84
N THR A 193 9.87 4.18 -5.81
CA THR A 193 11.08 3.37 -5.90
C THR A 193 10.70 1.93 -5.58
N TYR A 194 10.56 1.12 -6.64
CA TYR A 194 10.59 -0.33 -6.50
C TYR A 194 12.04 -0.80 -6.66
N ALA A 195 12.35 -1.97 -6.11
CA ALA A 195 13.71 -2.52 -6.11
C ALA A 195 14.37 -2.61 -7.52
N GLU A 196 13.58 -2.62 -8.60
CA GLU A 196 14.07 -2.73 -9.99
C GLU A 196 13.57 -1.66 -10.94
N GLN A 197 12.66 -0.79 -10.49
CA GLN A 197 12.04 0.19 -11.38
C GLN A 197 11.70 1.45 -10.61
N TRP A 198 11.94 2.56 -11.26
CA TRP A 198 11.47 3.85 -10.82
C TRP A 198 10.21 4.14 -11.64
N GLN A 199 9.06 4.18 -10.98
CA GLN A 199 7.81 4.55 -11.64
C GLN A 199 7.40 5.94 -11.23
N ALA A 200 7.30 6.83 -12.22
CA ALA A 200 6.62 8.09 -12.03
C ALA A 200 5.09 7.85 -12.05
N ALA A 201 4.40 8.48 -11.11
CA ALA A 201 2.96 8.47 -11.03
C ALA A 201 2.46 9.86 -10.64
N VAL A 202 1.35 10.28 -11.23
CA VAL A 202 0.61 11.44 -10.72
C VAL A 202 -0.32 10.91 -9.64
N VAL A 203 -0.28 11.56 -8.48
CA VAL A 203 -1.17 11.26 -7.36
C VAL A 203 -2.57 11.75 -7.71
N GLY A 204 -3.52 10.82 -7.76
CA GLY A 204 -4.93 11.12 -7.94
C GLY A 204 -5.58 11.47 -6.62
N ASP A 205 -5.63 10.51 -5.69
CA ASP A 205 -6.31 10.68 -4.42
C ASP A 205 -5.37 10.34 -3.27
N VAL A 206 -5.54 10.96 -2.11
CA VAL A 206 -4.80 10.65 -0.88
C VAL A 206 -5.80 10.56 0.26
N TYR A 207 -5.87 9.42 0.95
CA TYR A 207 -6.83 9.21 2.03
C TYR A 207 -6.34 8.17 3.05
N ARG A 208 -7.05 8.07 4.17
CA ARG A 208 -6.67 7.23 5.30
C ARG A 208 -7.52 5.95 5.37
N LEU A 209 -6.84 4.79 5.37
CA LEU A 209 -7.42 3.46 5.64
C LEU A 209 -6.62 2.74 6.74
N GLY A 210 -6.53 3.37 7.92
CA GLY A 210 -5.62 2.95 9.00
C GLY A 210 -4.17 3.41 8.82
N ARG A 211 -3.74 3.66 7.58
CA ARG A 211 -2.54 4.41 7.18
C ARG A 211 -2.84 5.31 5.99
N TRP A 212 -1.95 6.23 5.64
CA TRP A 212 -2.09 7.07 4.45
C TRP A 212 -1.84 6.28 3.17
N VAL A 213 -2.76 6.42 2.23
CA VAL A 213 -2.74 5.74 0.93
C VAL A 213 -2.92 6.77 -0.16
N ALA A 214 -2.14 6.66 -1.23
CA ALA A 214 -2.35 7.41 -2.46
C ALA A 214 -2.98 6.50 -3.53
N VAL A 215 -3.62 7.07 -4.53
CA VAL A 215 -4.12 6.33 -5.68
C VAL A 215 -3.55 6.93 -6.95
N LYS A 216 -3.09 6.09 -7.88
CA LYS A 216 -2.61 6.57 -9.19
C LYS A 216 -3.81 6.76 -10.11
N THR A 217 -3.91 7.94 -10.69
CA THR A 217 -4.78 8.17 -11.84
C THR A 217 -4.00 7.93 -13.12
N HIS A 218 -4.44 6.97 -13.93
CA HIS A 218 -4.02 6.88 -15.32
C HIS A 218 -4.83 7.89 -16.16
N ALA A 219 -4.17 8.58 -17.08
CA ALA A 219 -4.89 9.27 -18.15
C ALA A 219 -5.75 8.23 -18.87
N ALA A 220 -7.07 8.44 -18.87
CA ALA A 220 -8.04 7.47 -19.34
C ALA A 220 -7.70 7.01 -20.78
N THR A 221 -7.29 5.76 -20.95
CA THR A 221 -7.70 5.01 -22.13
C THR A 221 -9.22 4.84 -22.04
N GLU A 222 -9.94 4.89 -23.16
CA GLU A 222 -11.39 5.10 -23.36
C GLU A 222 -12.39 4.23 -22.54
N HIS A 223 -11.94 3.42 -21.60
CA HIS A 223 -12.76 2.65 -20.68
C HIS A 223 -12.36 2.98 -19.25
N THR A 224 -13.33 3.47 -18.47
CA THR A 224 -13.42 3.64 -17.01
C THR A 224 -12.09 3.84 -16.28
N PRO A 225 -11.86 4.97 -15.55
CA PRO A 225 -10.62 5.17 -14.81
C PRO A 225 -10.34 3.95 -13.92
N ALA A 226 -9.30 3.20 -14.29
CA ALA A 226 -8.85 2.05 -13.53
C ALA A 226 -7.99 2.60 -12.38
N TRP A 227 -8.63 2.77 -11.23
CA TRP A 227 -7.95 3.16 -10.00
C TRP A 227 -7.05 2.01 -9.57
N THR A 228 -5.73 2.20 -9.66
CA THR A 228 -4.77 1.29 -9.06
C THR A 228 -4.22 1.98 -7.83
N GLN A 229 -4.42 1.35 -6.67
CA GLN A 229 -3.89 1.83 -5.40
C GLN A 229 -2.38 2.03 -5.53
N LEU A 230 -1.89 3.23 -5.23
CA LEU A 230 -0.48 3.41 -4.92
C LEU A 230 -0.30 2.91 -3.49
N ASP A 231 0.75 2.14 -3.26
CA ASP A 231 1.12 1.74 -1.91
C ASP A 231 1.39 2.98 -1.01
N ASP A 232 1.68 2.70 0.25
CA ASP A 232 1.94 3.63 1.35
C ASP A 232 2.54 4.99 0.93
N VAL A 233 1.86 6.08 1.32
CA VAL A 233 2.29 7.45 0.99
C VAL A 233 3.64 7.79 1.61
N GLU A 234 4.00 7.15 2.72
CA GLU A 234 5.30 7.33 3.38
C GLU A 234 6.47 6.84 2.51
N SER A 235 6.21 5.99 1.52
CA SER A 235 7.21 5.49 0.57
C SER A 235 7.33 6.33 -0.72
N LEU A 236 6.46 7.33 -0.88
CA LEU A 236 6.41 8.16 -2.09
C LEU A 236 7.31 9.37 -1.96
N THR A 237 8.19 9.57 -2.94
CA THR A 237 9.04 10.77 -3.01
C THR A 237 8.45 11.74 -4.03
N VAL A 238 8.11 12.96 -3.62
CA VAL A 238 7.66 14.02 -4.55
C VAL A 238 8.80 14.38 -5.50
N ALA A 239 8.59 14.19 -6.80
CA ALA A 239 9.52 14.59 -7.84
C ALA A 239 9.49 16.12 -7.96
N ARG A 240 10.53 16.77 -7.45
CA ARG A 240 10.71 18.21 -7.67
C ARG A 240 11.13 18.43 -9.12
N ARG A 241 10.37 19.26 -9.85
CA ARG A 241 10.80 19.80 -11.15
C ARG A 241 11.96 20.77 -10.97
#